data_AF-A0A7J5D535-F1
#
_entry.id   AF-A0A7J5D535-F1
#
_cell.length_a   1.000
_cell.length_b   1.000
_cell.length_c   1.000
_cell.angle_alpha   90.00
_cell.angle_beta   90.00
_cell.angle_gamma   90.00
#
_symmetry.space_group_name_H-M   'P 1'
#
loop_
_entity.id
_entity.type
_entity.pdbx_description
1 polymer ?
#
loop_
_entity_poly.entity_id
_entity_poly.type
_entity_poly.pdbx_seq_one_letter_code
_entity_poly.pdbx_strand_id
1 'polypeptide(L)'
;MAGTDEDAVATGDDDALYVLTAVLLTPAKFPSVLGDDYPEACATLGLAPLAEGYGLVLGQDGQGARWTVVIDDVSLVAVAIASWDCGMEHELSPDERTVVAALPGWPLEVAVSTPGVPAPHDPSAELTDRPPLSPPDTTTWGPAQRRLGADEIALQWAVWREQIDDGEFAPSEGAEDAPGDAQDSRSQDEKEGEDEKAVNRAGIRRVLAEARSYVDAPPPLGRVRSSFATGDARTLRADGPGWSLVARTDDIAFILLDEEPGEVLPVGRGPELPGLLEALDKMAVRPS
;
A
#
# COMPACT_ATOMS: atom_id res chain seq x y z
N MET A 1 13.08 44.51 -36.67
CA MET A 1 14.16 43.91 -35.87
C MET A 1 13.67 43.88 -34.43
N ALA A 2 13.22 42.80 -33.81
CA ALA A 2 12.88 41.44 -34.21
C ALA A 2 11.69 41.05 -33.31
N GLY A 3 10.63 40.49 -33.87
CA GLY A 3 9.58 39.85 -33.09
C GLY A 3 10.11 38.49 -32.66
N THR A 4 10.08 38.21 -31.37
CA THR A 4 10.29 36.87 -30.84
C THR A 4 8.95 36.15 -30.89
N ASP A 5 8.77 35.34 -31.93
CA ASP A 5 7.85 34.20 -31.90
C ASP A 5 8.31 33.27 -30.79
N GLU A 6 7.68 33.36 -29.63
CA GLU A 6 7.66 32.32 -28.59
C GLU A 6 6.40 31.44 -28.72
N ASP A 7 5.89 31.29 -29.95
CA ASP A 7 4.96 30.21 -30.28
C ASP A 7 5.78 29.02 -30.84
N ALA A 8 6.51 28.36 -29.93
CA ALA A 8 6.84 26.96 -30.13
C ALA A 8 5.55 26.16 -29.91
N VAL A 9 4.68 26.20 -30.92
CA VAL A 9 3.54 25.29 -31.03
C VAL A 9 4.14 23.88 -31.07
N ALA A 10 4.09 23.18 -29.95
CA ALA A 10 4.27 21.74 -29.93
C ALA A 10 3.24 21.18 -30.92
N THR A 11 3.72 20.75 -32.08
CA THR A 11 2.93 19.93 -33.00
C THR A 11 2.67 18.63 -32.26
N GLY A 12 1.53 18.59 -31.57
CA GLY A 12 1.04 17.43 -30.87
C GLY A 12 0.80 16.32 -31.89
N ASP A 13 1.38 15.16 -31.62
CA ASP A 13 0.57 13.97 -31.79
C ASP A 13 -0.54 14.10 -30.75
N ASP A 14 -1.77 14.37 -31.19
CA ASP A 14 -2.95 14.37 -30.32
C ASP A 14 -3.11 13.02 -29.57
N ASP A 15 -2.46 11.97 -30.10
CA ASP A 15 -2.39 10.62 -29.54
C ASP A 15 -1.20 10.40 -28.55
N ALA A 16 -0.33 11.39 -28.33
CA ALA A 16 0.82 11.24 -27.44
C ALA A 16 0.41 11.31 -25.96
N LEU A 17 0.88 10.33 -25.17
CA LEU A 17 0.69 10.31 -23.72
C LEU A 17 1.77 11.15 -23.02
N TYR A 18 1.35 12.21 -22.34
CA TYR A 18 2.17 12.97 -21.41
C TYR A 18 2.24 12.25 -20.06
N VAL A 19 3.40 11.70 -19.73
CA VAL A 19 3.63 10.95 -18.49
C VAL A 19 3.66 11.88 -17.28
N LEU A 20 2.81 11.61 -16.29
CA LEU A 20 2.78 12.34 -15.01
C LEU A 20 3.48 11.57 -13.89
N THR A 21 3.28 10.26 -13.84
CA THR A 21 3.90 9.39 -12.84
C THR A 21 3.91 7.94 -13.32
N ALA A 22 4.73 7.12 -12.66
CA ALA A 22 4.74 5.68 -12.86
C ALA A 22 4.84 4.94 -11.53
N VAL A 23 4.26 3.75 -11.47
CA VAL A 23 4.31 2.86 -10.31
C VAL A 23 4.56 1.42 -10.74
N LEU A 24 5.16 0.64 -9.85
CA LEU A 24 5.32 -0.79 -10.06
C LEU A 24 4.06 -1.53 -9.59
N LEU A 25 3.67 -2.56 -10.32
CA LEU A 25 2.61 -3.52 -9.98
C LEU A 25 3.24 -4.92 -10.09
N THR A 26 3.99 -5.30 -9.06
CA THR A 26 4.77 -6.55 -9.01
C THR A 26 4.43 -7.33 -7.73
N PRO A 27 4.72 -8.63 -7.68
CA PRO A 27 4.59 -9.43 -6.45
C PRO A 27 5.26 -8.81 -5.22
N ALA A 28 6.38 -8.10 -5.38
CA ALA A 28 7.12 -7.49 -4.26
C ALA A 28 6.65 -6.07 -3.92
N LYS A 29 6.14 -5.33 -4.91
CA LYS A 29 5.79 -3.90 -4.78
C LYS A 29 4.63 -3.55 -5.69
N PHE A 30 3.53 -3.09 -5.08
CA PHE A 30 2.36 -2.57 -5.75
C PHE A 30 1.66 -1.52 -4.86
N PRO A 31 0.82 -0.63 -5.41
CA PRO A 31 0.05 0.32 -4.62
C PRO A 31 -0.96 -0.42 -3.75
N SER A 32 -0.77 -0.42 -2.43
CA SER A 32 -1.60 -1.24 -1.53
C SER A 32 -3.06 -0.82 -1.55
N VAL A 33 -3.39 0.41 -1.93
CA VAL A 33 -4.79 0.83 -2.08
C VAL A 33 -5.59 -0.09 -3.03
N LEU A 34 -4.92 -0.71 -4.02
CA LEU A 34 -5.54 -1.56 -5.05
C LEU A 34 -5.90 -2.98 -4.61
N GLY A 35 -5.38 -3.49 -3.48
CA GLY A 35 -5.67 -4.83 -2.99
C GLY A 35 -4.82 -5.25 -1.79
N ASP A 36 -5.21 -6.32 -1.10
CA ASP A 36 -4.46 -6.94 0.00
C ASP A 36 -3.27 -7.78 -0.51
N ASP A 37 -3.30 -8.19 -1.78
CA ASP A 37 -2.23 -8.92 -2.43
C ASP A 37 -2.08 -8.57 -3.92
N TYR A 38 -1.01 -9.07 -4.54
CA TYR A 38 -0.68 -8.76 -5.93
C TYR A 38 -1.76 -9.26 -6.92
N PRO A 39 -2.26 -10.51 -6.81
CA PRO A 39 -3.38 -10.97 -7.64
C PRO A 39 -4.65 -10.10 -7.53
N GLU A 40 -5.03 -9.67 -6.33
CA GLU A 40 -6.17 -8.76 -6.16
C GLU A 40 -5.93 -7.40 -6.82
N ALA A 41 -4.74 -6.82 -6.65
CA ALA A 41 -4.37 -5.56 -7.30
C ALA A 41 -4.40 -5.66 -8.84
N CYS A 42 -3.96 -6.79 -9.41
CA CYS A 42 -4.10 -7.06 -10.84
C CYS A 42 -5.57 -7.19 -11.26
N ALA A 43 -6.39 -7.88 -10.48
CA ALA A 43 -7.81 -8.06 -10.76
C ALA A 43 -8.58 -6.73 -10.79
N THR A 44 -8.24 -5.78 -9.91
CA THR A 44 -8.78 -4.41 -9.91
C THR A 44 -8.57 -3.70 -11.26
N LEU A 45 -7.49 -4.01 -11.97
CA LEU A 45 -7.18 -3.45 -13.28
C LEU A 45 -7.69 -4.33 -14.44
N GLY A 46 -8.21 -5.53 -14.15
CA GLY A 46 -8.60 -6.52 -15.16
C GLY A 46 -7.41 -7.22 -15.81
N LEU A 47 -6.29 -7.33 -15.08
CA LEU A 47 -5.05 -7.97 -15.54
C LEU A 47 -4.91 -9.38 -14.95
N ALA A 48 -4.25 -10.28 -15.68
CA ALA A 48 -3.80 -11.55 -15.13
C ALA A 48 -2.51 -11.34 -14.32
N PRO A 49 -2.33 -11.98 -13.15
CA PRO A 49 -1.10 -11.82 -12.38
C PRO A 49 0.07 -12.54 -13.07
N LEU A 50 1.08 -11.77 -13.52
CA LEU A 50 2.33 -12.30 -14.07
C LEU A 50 3.40 -12.41 -13.00
N ALA A 51 4.32 -13.35 -13.16
CA ALA A 51 5.40 -13.56 -12.20
C ALA A 51 6.34 -12.33 -12.08
N GLU A 52 6.65 -11.70 -13.22
CA GLU A 52 7.50 -10.50 -13.27
C GLU A 52 6.76 -9.23 -12.83
N GLY A 53 5.43 -9.22 -12.99
CA GLY A 53 4.60 -8.04 -12.73
C GLY A 53 4.41 -7.15 -13.96
N TYR A 54 4.04 -5.90 -13.68
CA TYR A 54 3.82 -4.83 -14.65
C TYR A 54 4.38 -3.51 -14.13
N GLY A 55 4.70 -2.60 -15.04
CA GLY A 55 4.77 -1.18 -14.76
C GLY A 55 3.46 -0.49 -15.16
N LEU A 56 3.02 0.48 -14.37
CA LEU A 56 1.87 1.34 -14.70
C LEU A 56 2.36 2.76 -14.92
N VAL A 57 1.97 3.36 -16.04
CA VAL A 57 2.28 4.75 -16.38
C VAL A 57 0.97 5.53 -16.43
N LEU A 58 0.85 6.53 -15.58
CA LEU A 58 -0.33 7.39 -15.49
C LEU A 58 -0.01 8.71 -16.19
N GLY A 59 -0.85 9.07 -17.16
CA GLY A 59 -0.63 10.26 -17.96
C GLY A 59 -1.92 10.85 -18.54
N GLN A 60 -1.74 11.94 -19.28
CA GLN A 60 -2.80 12.60 -20.05
C GLN A 60 -2.50 12.54 -21.54
N ASP A 61 -3.51 12.46 -22.39
CA ASP A 61 -3.34 12.78 -23.82
C ASP A 61 -3.34 14.31 -24.05
N GLY A 62 -3.14 14.73 -25.29
CA GLY A 62 -3.12 16.15 -25.68
C GLY A 62 -4.44 16.90 -25.42
N GLN A 63 -5.54 16.18 -25.26
CA GLN A 63 -6.85 16.75 -24.92
C GLN A 63 -7.09 16.81 -23.42
N GLY A 64 -6.25 16.16 -22.60
CA GLY A 64 -6.35 16.11 -21.15
C GLY A 64 -7.06 14.86 -20.62
N ALA A 65 -7.42 13.91 -21.47
CA ALA A 65 -8.06 12.68 -21.03
C ALA A 65 -7.05 11.80 -20.28
N ARG A 66 -7.50 11.19 -19.19
CA ARG A 66 -6.66 10.40 -18.29
C ARG A 66 -6.51 8.98 -18.78
N TRP A 67 -5.27 8.48 -18.81
CA TRP A 67 -4.96 7.12 -19.21
C TRP A 67 -3.96 6.46 -18.27
N THR A 68 -4.11 5.15 -18.09
CA THR A 68 -3.16 4.26 -17.43
C THR A 68 -2.63 3.26 -18.45
N VAL A 69 -1.36 3.39 -18.82
CA VAL A 69 -0.68 2.46 -19.72
C VAL A 69 0.01 1.38 -18.90
N VAL A 70 -0.33 0.12 -19.19
CA VAL A 70 0.20 -1.08 -18.54
C VAL A 70 1.32 -1.65 -19.40
N ILE A 71 2.49 -1.84 -18.81
CA ILE A 71 3.72 -2.25 -19.48
C ILE A 71 4.24 -3.55 -18.85
N ASP A 72 4.62 -4.55 -19.65
CA ASP A 72 5.21 -5.81 -19.16
C ASP A 72 6.75 -5.78 -19.01
N ASP A 73 7.43 -4.76 -19.56
CA ASP A 73 8.81 -4.43 -19.21
C ASP A 73 8.88 -3.64 -17.89
N VAL A 74 8.89 -4.39 -16.80
CA VAL A 74 9.00 -3.86 -15.43
C VAL A 74 10.32 -3.12 -15.20
N SER A 75 11.40 -3.56 -15.86
CA SER A 75 12.74 -2.98 -15.69
C SER A 75 12.79 -1.56 -16.22
N LEU A 76 12.18 -1.31 -17.39
CA LEU A 76 12.05 0.03 -17.96
C LEU A 76 11.41 1.01 -16.97
N VAL A 77 10.27 0.62 -16.39
CA VAL A 77 9.54 1.48 -15.43
C VAL A 77 10.29 1.64 -14.12
N ALA A 78 10.92 0.57 -13.61
CA ALA A 78 11.73 0.63 -12.39
C ALA A 78 12.93 1.58 -12.52
N VAL A 79 13.60 1.58 -13.67
CA VAL A 79 14.73 2.49 -13.96
C VAL A 79 14.27 3.94 -14.01
N ALA A 80 13.11 4.22 -14.63
CA ALA A 80 12.54 5.56 -14.66
C ALA A 80 12.24 6.09 -13.26
N ILE A 81 11.54 5.29 -12.44
CA ILE A 81 11.22 5.65 -11.04
C ILE A 81 12.51 5.91 -10.25
N ALA A 82 13.48 5.01 -10.32
CA ALA A 82 14.75 5.17 -9.59
C ALA A 82 15.53 6.41 -10.02
N SER A 83 15.47 6.77 -11.30
CA SER A 83 16.10 7.99 -11.82
C SER A 83 15.43 9.24 -11.25
N TRP A 84 14.09 9.30 -11.26
CA TRP A 84 13.33 10.42 -10.71
C TRP A 84 13.49 10.55 -9.19
N ASP A 85 13.50 9.44 -8.46
CA ASP A 85 13.75 9.42 -7.00
C ASP A 85 15.14 9.99 -6.65
N CYS A 86 16.11 9.85 -7.55
CA CYS A 86 17.45 10.44 -7.43
C CYS A 86 17.54 11.88 -7.97
N GLY A 87 16.43 12.46 -8.43
CA GLY A 87 16.39 13.80 -9.03
C GLY A 87 17.02 13.91 -10.41
N MET A 88 17.17 12.78 -11.13
CA MET A 88 17.69 12.75 -12.50
C MET A 88 16.54 12.82 -13.51
N GLU A 89 16.78 13.53 -14.62
CA GLU A 89 15.87 13.51 -15.76
C GLU A 89 15.93 12.13 -16.44
N HIS A 90 14.75 11.56 -16.70
CA HIS A 90 14.60 10.33 -17.44
C HIS A 90 13.29 10.36 -18.22
N GLU A 91 13.35 10.10 -19.52
CA GLU A 91 12.18 10.00 -20.39
C GLU A 91 11.69 8.55 -20.41
N LEU A 92 10.45 8.34 -20.00
CA LEU A 92 9.80 7.04 -20.05
C LEU A 92 8.99 6.92 -21.34
N SER A 93 9.56 6.26 -22.34
CA SER A 93 8.92 6.00 -23.64
C SER A 93 8.84 4.50 -23.89
N PRO A 94 7.69 3.86 -23.58
CA PRO A 94 7.52 2.42 -23.76
C PRO A 94 7.44 2.05 -25.24
N ASP A 95 8.07 0.93 -25.64
CA ASP A 95 7.86 0.35 -26.97
C ASP A 95 6.44 -0.22 -27.04
N GLU A 96 5.74 0.01 -28.16
CA GLU A 96 4.36 -0.49 -28.37
C GLU A 96 4.21 -1.99 -28.11
N ARG A 97 5.26 -2.80 -28.31
CA ARG A 97 5.25 -4.24 -28.04
C ARG A 97 5.20 -4.60 -26.56
N THR A 98 5.65 -3.69 -25.70
CA THR A 98 5.64 -3.87 -24.25
C THR A 98 4.34 -3.37 -23.61
N VAL A 99 3.53 -2.63 -24.38
CA VAL A 99 2.24 -2.12 -23.93
C VAL A 99 1.21 -3.26 -23.97
N VAL A 100 0.74 -3.65 -22.80
CA VAL A 100 -0.25 -4.72 -22.62
C VAL A 100 -1.67 -4.17 -22.75
N ALA A 101 -1.91 -2.98 -22.20
CA ALA A 101 -3.20 -2.33 -22.22
C ALA A 101 -3.07 -0.82 -22.02
N ALA A 102 -3.96 -0.06 -22.65
CA ALA A 102 -4.24 1.33 -22.31
C ALA A 102 -5.63 1.38 -21.65
N LEU A 103 -5.66 1.67 -20.35
CA LEU A 103 -6.87 1.69 -19.54
C LEU A 103 -7.35 3.13 -19.35
N PRO A 104 -8.64 3.45 -19.56
CA PRO A 104 -9.16 4.78 -19.29
C PRO A 104 -9.07 5.11 -17.80
N GLY A 105 -8.82 6.37 -17.47
CA GLY A 105 -8.75 6.86 -16.09
C GLY A 105 -7.47 6.49 -15.36
N TRP A 106 -7.42 6.83 -14.06
CA TRP A 106 -6.31 6.51 -13.18
C TRP A 106 -6.77 5.68 -11.99
N PRO A 107 -6.08 4.59 -11.64
CA PRO A 107 -6.41 3.78 -10.47
C PRO A 107 -5.89 4.40 -9.16
N LEU A 108 -5.14 5.50 -9.25
CA LEU A 108 -4.53 6.20 -8.13
C LEU A 108 -4.83 7.70 -8.23
N GLU A 109 -4.90 8.35 -7.07
CA GLU A 109 -5.02 9.81 -7.00
C GLU A 109 -3.74 10.45 -7.53
N VAL A 110 -3.87 11.30 -8.56
CA VAL A 110 -2.77 12.08 -9.12
C VAL A 110 -3.21 13.54 -9.15
N ALA A 111 -2.55 14.35 -8.34
CA ALA A 111 -2.93 15.75 -8.10
C ALA A 111 -2.38 16.73 -9.15
N VAL A 112 -1.49 16.28 -10.01
CA VAL A 112 -0.78 17.11 -10.99
C VAL A 112 -1.38 16.95 -12.40
N SER A 113 -1.17 17.96 -13.23
CA SER A 113 -1.56 17.93 -14.64
C SER A 113 -0.41 18.41 -15.53
N THR A 114 -0.43 18.00 -16.78
CA THR A 114 0.57 18.39 -17.77
C THR A 114 0.43 19.89 -18.09
N PRO A 115 1.52 20.69 -18.00
CA PRO A 115 1.47 22.09 -18.39
C PRO A 115 1.06 22.27 -19.86
N GLY A 116 0.15 23.21 -20.13
CA GLY A 116 -0.29 23.52 -21.50
C GLY A 116 -1.36 22.58 -22.08
N VAL A 117 -1.75 21.53 -21.34
CA VAL A 117 -2.83 20.59 -21.70
C VAL A 117 -4.09 20.93 -20.88
N PRO A 118 -5.31 20.66 -21.37
CA PRO A 118 -6.53 20.83 -20.57
C PRO A 118 -6.52 20.03 -19.26
N ALA A 119 -7.40 20.42 -18.33
CA ALA A 119 -7.50 19.77 -17.03
C ALA A 119 -7.79 18.26 -17.16
N PRO A 120 -7.20 17.42 -16.27
CA PRO A 120 -7.44 15.98 -16.28
C PRO A 120 -8.94 15.64 -16.20
N HIS A 121 -9.41 14.82 -17.13
CA HIS A 121 -10.79 14.34 -17.15
C HIS A 121 -10.88 12.92 -17.70
N ASP A 122 -12.00 12.25 -17.45
CA ASP A 122 -12.21 10.91 -17.97
C ASP A 122 -12.45 10.93 -19.49
N PRO A 123 -11.85 9.98 -20.23
CA PRO A 123 -12.12 9.85 -21.66
C PRO A 123 -13.59 9.49 -21.89
N SER A 124 -14.12 9.89 -23.06
CA SER A 124 -15.50 9.59 -23.46
C SER A 124 -15.74 8.08 -23.50
N ALA A 125 -16.90 7.64 -23.01
CA ALA A 125 -17.33 6.24 -23.08
C ALA A 125 -17.47 5.71 -24.51
N GLU A 126 -17.52 6.57 -25.53
CA GLU A 126 -17.50 6.16 -26.94
C GLU A 126 -16.10 5.72 -27.42
N LEU A 127 -15.04 6.12 -26.70
CA LEU A 127 -13.65 5.78 -27.01
C LEU A 127 -13.20 4.49 -26.34
N THR A 128 -13.94 3.99 -25.34
CA THR A 128 -13.51 2.86 -24.51
C THR A 128 -14.61 1.83 -24.26
N ASP A 129 -14.25 0.55 -24.31
CA ASP A 129 -15.17 -0.57 -24.03
C ASP A 129 -15.36 -0.83 -22.52
N ARG A 130 -14.73 -0.02 -21.66
CA ARG A 130 -14.76 -0.17 -20.20
C ARG A 130 -14.89 1.18 -19.51
N PRO A 131 -15.50 1.23 -18.32
CA PRO A 131 -15.53 2.44 -17.51
C PRO A 131 -14.11 2.90 -17.13
N PRO A 132 -13.88 4.21 -17.02
CA PRO A 132 -12.65 4.76 -16.49
C PRO A 132 -12.32 4.20 -15.09
N LEU A 133 -11.04 3.92 -14.88
CA LEU A 133 -10.47 3.63 -13.58
C LEU A 133 -10.64 4.86 -12.69
N SER A 134 -11.04 4.61 -11.45
CA SER A 134 -11.09 5.60 -10.39
C SER A 134 -10.36 5.04 -9.18
N PRO A 135 -9.68 5.90 -8.40
CA PRO A 135 -9.06 5.46 -7.15
C PRO A 135 -10.11 4.89 -6.20
N PRO A 136 -9.76 3.89 -5.38
CA PRO A 136 -10.65 3.43 -4.33
C PRO A 136 -11.06 4.57 -3.39
N ASP A 137 -12.29 4.55 -2.87
CA ASP A 137 -12.74 5.54 -1.90
C ASP A 137 -11.96 5.40 -0.58
N THR A 138 -11.23 6.46 -0.23
CA THR A 138 -10.44 6.59 1.00
C THR A 138 -11.02 7.64 1.93
N THR A 139 -12.23 8.14 1.67
CA THR A 139 -12.94 9.09 2.54
C THR A 139 -13.70 8.41 3.67
N THR A 140 -13.97 7.11 3.52
CA THR A 140 -14.63 6.26 4.51
C THR A 140 -13.70 5.14 4.95
N TRP A 141 -13.82 4.70 6.21
CA TRP A 141 -13.02 3.56 6.67
C TRP A 141 -13.46 2.29 5.96
N GLY A 142 -12.47 1.54 5.47
CA GLY A 142 -12.63 0.29 4.77
C GLY A 142 -11.26 -0.25 4.36
N PRO A 143 -11.22 -1.34 3.57
CA PRO A 143 -9.97 -2.03 3.25
C PRO A 143 -8.89 -1.12 2.63
N ALA A 144 -9.29 -0.21 1.74
CA ALA A 144 -8.37 0.75 1.12
C ALA A 144 -7.75 1.70 2.16
N GLN A 145 -8.58 2.28 3.04
CA GLN A 145 -8.13 3.18 4.10
C GLN A 145 -7.25 2.47 5.13
N ARG A 146 -7.62 1.24 5.51
CA ARG A 146 -6.82 0.38 6.40
C ARG A 146 -5.43 0.15 5.82
N ARG A 147 -5.33 -0.23 4.54
CA ARG A 147 -4.05 -0.48 3.86
C ARG A 147 -3.21 0.79 3.72
N LEU A 148 -3.83 1.94 3.45
CA LEU A 148 -3.12 3.23 3.44
C LEU A 148 -2.59 3.60 4.82
N GLY A 149 -3.39 3.42 5.88
CA GLY A 149 -2.93 3.64 7.25
C GLY A 149 -1.74 2.76 7.61
N ALA A 150 -1.77 1.49 7.20
CA ALA A 150 -0.66 0.57 7.39
C ALA A 150 0.60 0.97 6.59
N ASP A 151 0.45 1.47 5.37
CA ASP A 151 1.56 1.98 4.57
C ASP A 151 2.16 3.26 5.19
N GLU A 152 1.33 4.14 5.74
CA GLU A 152 1.76 5.34 6.46
C GLU A 152 2.54 4.99 7.74
N ILE A 153 2.06 4.00 8.51
CA ILE A 153 2.80 3.49 9.69
C ILE A 153 4.16 2.91 9.28
N ALA A 154 4.22 2.19 8.16
CA ALA A 154 5.48 1.64 7.66
C ALA A 154 6.45 2.75 7.24
N LEU A 155 5.96 3.80 6.59
CA LEU A 155 6.74 4.95 6.14
C LEU A 155 7.24 5.80 7.32
N GLN A 156 6.36 6.07 8.29
CA GLN A 156 6.61 6.92 9.46
C GLN A 156 6.92 6.10 10.72
N TRP A 157 7.54 4.93 10.59
CA TRP A 157 7.74 3.99 11.70
C TRP A 157 8.31 4.65 12.96
N ALA A 158 9.36 5.47 12.81
CA ALA A 158 10.02 6.12 13.93
C ALA A 158 9.05 7.02 14.73
N VAL A 159 8.23 7.80 14.03
CA VAL A 159 7.25 8.72 14.63
C VAL A 159 6.14 7.96 15.36
N TRP A 160 5.67 6.85 14.79
CA TRP A 160 4.65 6.01 15.44
C TRP A 160 5.20 5.27 16.66
N ARG A 161 6.41 4.71 16.57
CA ARG A 161 7.03 3.98 17.68
C ARG A 161 7.30 4.86 18.89
N GLU A 162 7.67 6.13 18.68
CA GLU A 162 7.92 7.11 19.76
C GLU A 162 6.68 7.46 20.57
N GLN A 163 5.48 7.32 19.99
CA GLN A 163 4.21 7.64 20.65
C GLN A 163 3.73 6.54 21.60
N ILE A 164 4.32 5.34 21.53
CA ILE A 164 3.87 4.18 22.30
C ILE A 164 4.78 3.92 23.48
N ASP A 165 4.16 3.89 24.67
CA ASP A 165 4.81 3.42 25.90
C ASP A 165 4.73 1.89 26.00
N ASP A 166 5.74 1.27 26.63
CA ASP A 166 5.83 -0.17 26.76
C ASP A 166 4.69 -0.76 27.63
N GLY A 167 3.99 0.08 28.40
CA GLY A 167 2.79 -0.27 29.16
C GLY A 167 1.50 -0.37 28.34
N GLU A 168 1.50 0.09 27.09
CA GLU A 168 0.33 0.05 26.20
C GLU A 168 0.22 -1.27 25.41
N PHE A 169 1.25 -2.12 25.47
CA PHE A 169 1.22 -3.43 24.85
C PHE A 169 0.21 -4.36 25.53
N ALA A 170 -0.49 -5.17 24.75
CA ALA A 170 -1.27 -6.27 25.29
C ALA A 170 -0.34 -7.18 26.15
N PRO A 171 -0.62 -7.38 27.45
CA PRO A 171 0.23 -8.20 28.29
C PRO A 171 0.21 -9.66 27.80
N SER A 172 1.40 -10.28 27.73
CA SER A 172 1.51 -11.72 27.48
C SER A 172 0.92 -12.50 28.66
N GLU A 173 0.17 -13.57 28.39
CA GLU A 173 -0.27 -14.53 29.42
C GLU A 173 0.95 -15.10 30.15
N GLY A 174 1.25 -14.57 31.34
CA GLY A 174 2.46 -14.90 32.10
C GLY A 174 2.80 -13.93 33.24
N ALA A 175 2.18 -12.74 33.30
CA ALA A 175 2.18 -11.94 34.52
C ALA A 175 1.11 -12.49 35.47
N GLU A 176 1.51 -13.34 36.41
CA GLU A 176 0.65 -13.85 37.47
C GLU A 176 0.06 -12.68 38.28
N ASP A 177 -1.26 -12.54 38.23
CA ASP A 177 -2.04 -11.64 39.08
C ASP A 177 -1.75 -11.91 40.56
N ALA A 178 -1.22 -10.91 41.25
CA ALA A 178 -1.34 -10.85 42.71
C ALA A 178 -2.79 -10.46 43.05
N PRO A 179 -3.50 -11.20 43.92
CA PRO A 179 -4.88 -10.87 44.25
C PRO A 179 -4.90 -9.64 45.17
N GLY A 180 -5.21 -8.49 44.59
CA GLY A 180 -5.60 -7.28 45.31
C GLY A 180 -7.10 -7.32 45.58
N ASP A 181 -7.48 -7.68 46.81
CA ASP A 181 -8.85 -7.54 47.32
C ASP A 181 -9.26 -6.05 47.26
N ALA A 182 -10.16 -5.71 46.33
CA ALA A 182 -10.81 -4.40 46.30
C ALA A 182 -12.25 -4.54 45.80
N GLN A 183 -13.16 -4.22 46.72
CA GLN A 183 -14.60 -4.31 46.64
C GLN A 183 -15.20 -3.42 45.54
N ASP A 184 -15.91 -4.07 44.62
CA ASP A 184 -17.07 -3.65 43.83
C ASP A 184 -17.48 -2.16 43.93
N SER A 185 -16.85 -1.32 43.10
CA SER A 185 -17.39 -0.03 42.63
C SER A 185 -16.70 0.35 41.31
N ARG A 186 -16.76 -0.54 40.31
CA ARG A 186 -16.31 -0.20 38.95
C ARG A 186 -17.31 0.74 38.30
N SER A 187 -16.86 1.94 37.94
CA SER A 187 -17.64 2.89 37.13
C SER A 187 -17.97 2.29 35.76
N GLN A 188 -19.04 2.76 35.13
CA GLN A 188 -19.47 2.29 33.81
C GLN A 188 -18.36 2.48 32.75
N ASP A 189 -17.61 3.60 32.84
CA ASP A 189 -16.44 3.89 32.01
C ASP A 189 -15.28 2.88 32.17
N GLU A 190 -15.12 2.28 33.36
CA GLU A 190 -14.08 1.25 33.58
C GLU A 190 -14.48 -0.10 32.97
N LYS A 191 -15.78 -0.41 32.95
CA LYS A 191 -16.30 -1.63 32.31
C LYS A 191 -16.25 -1.53 30.78
N GLU A 192 -16.60 -0.37 30.22
CA GLU A 192 -16.51 -0.12 28.77
C GLU A 192 -15.05 -0.22 28.30
N GLY A 193 -14.09 0.38 29.02
CA GLY A 193 -12.67 0.24 28.70
C GLY A 193 -12.09 -1.17 28.91
N GLU A 194 -12.63 -1.97 29.83
CA GLU A 194 -12.26 -3.38 30.00
C GLU A 194 -12.77 -4.26 28.84
N ASP A 195 -14.00 -4.02 28.38
CA ASP A 195 -14.64 -4.73 27.27
C ASP A 195 -13.94 -4.40 25.93
N GLU A 196 -13.65 -3.13 25.66
CA GLU A 196 -12.86 -2.70 24.48
C GLU A 196 -11.47 -3.35 24.46
N LYS A 197 -10.76 -3.35 25.60
CA LYS A 197 -9.47 -4.04 25.72
C LYS A 197 -9.59 -5.55 25.52
N ALA A 198 -10.71 -6.16 25.90
CA ALA A 198 -10.95 -7.58 25.64
C ALA A 198 -11.19 -7.87 24.16
N VAL A 199 -11.96 -7.03 23.46
CA VAL A 199 -12.18 -7.09 22.01
C VAL A 199 -10.86 -6.92 21.25
N ASN A 200 -10.07 -5.90 21.58
CA ASN A 200 -8.76 -5.65 20.99
C ASN A 200 -7.81 -6.84 21.17
N ARG A 201 -7.77 -7.44 22.37
CA ARG A 201 -6.98 -8.65 22.62
C ARG A 201 -7.43 -9.84 21.79
N ALA A 202 -8.75 -10.02 21.61
CA ALA A 202 -9.29 -11.08 20.77
C ALA A 202 -8.91 -10.86 19.29
N GLY A 203 -9.02 -9.62 18.81
CA GLY A 203 -8.61 -9.21 17.46
C GLY A 203 -7.12 -9.44 17.20
N ILE A 204 -6.25 -9.00 18.10
CA ILE A 204 -4.80 -9.24 18.02
C ILE A 204 -4.49 -10.74 17.96
N ARG A 205 -5.08 -11.55 18.85
CA ARG A 205 -4.87 -13.01 18.88
C ARG A 205 -5.30 -13.67 17.58
N ARG A 206 -6.45 -13.26 17.03
CA ARG A 206 -6.95 -13.75 15.73
C ARG A 206 -5.96 -13.43 14.62
N VAL A 207 -5.52 -12.18 14.51
CA VAL A 207 -4.57 -11.75 13.46
C VAL A 207 -3.25 -12.49 13.58
N LEU A 208 -2.68 -12.64 14.78
CA LEU A 208 -1.42 -13.37 14.96
C LEU A 208 -1.55 -14.86 14.62
N ALA A 209 -2.69 -15.48 14.91
CA ALA A 209 -2.97 -16.86 14.52
C ALA A 209 -3.11 -17.01 13.00
N GLU A 210 -3.83 -16.09 12.35
CA GLU A 210 -3.96 -16.06 10.88
C GLU A 210 -2.60 -15.81 10.21
N ALA A 211 -1.83 -14.83 10.67
CA ALA A 211 -0.48 -14.55 10.17
C ALA A 211 0.47 -15.73 10.40
N ARG A 212 0.34 -16.47 11.50
CA ARG A 212 1.10 -17.71 11.72
C ARG A 212 0.72 -18.79 10.70
N SER A 213 -0.56 -18.91 10.35
CA SER A 213 -1.03 -19.91 9.39
C SER A 213 -0.42 -19.73 7.99
N TYR A 214 0.01 -18.51 7.63
CA TYR A 214 0.74 -18.24 6.38
C TYR A 214 2.07 -19.01 6.27
N VAL A 215 2.68 -19.39 7.40
CA VAL A 215 3.92 -20.19 7.42
C VAL A 215 3.67 -21.62 6.95
N ASP A 216 2.52 -22.18 7.30
CA ASP A 216 2.15 -23.54 6.92
C ASP A 216 1.44 -23.59 5.57
N ALA A 217 0.63 -22.57 5.27
CA ALA A 217 -0.12 -22.41 4.02
C ALA A 217 0.19 -21.03 3.41
N PRO A 218 1.22 -20.92 2.56
CA PRO A 218 1.64 -19.64 1.99
C PRO A 218 0.50 -18.88 1.31
N PRO A 219 0.33 -17.58 1.61
CA PRO A 219 -0.71 -16.77 1.00
C PRO A 219 -0.40 -16.44 -0.46
N PRO A 220 -1.35 -15.84 -1.20
CA PRO A 220 -1.08 -15.21 -2.48
C PRO A 220 0.13 -14.26 -2.44
N LEU A 221 0.83 -14.16 -3.57
CA LEU A 221 2.02 -13.32 -3.69
C LEU A 221 1.71 -11.87 -3.33
N GLY A 222 2.66 -11.19 -2.69
CA GLY A 222 2.51 -9.80 -2.28
C GLY A 222 1.64 -9.58 -1.04
N ARG A 223 1.02 -10.63 -0.49
CA ARG A 223 0.32 -10.53 0.80
C ARG A 223 1.26 -10.30 1.98
N VAL A 224 2.48 -10.83 1.89
CA VAL A 224 3.57 -10.57 2.83
C VAL A 224 4.72 -9.93 2.05
N ARG A 225 5.11 -8.72 2.46
CA ARG A 225 6.13 -7.89 1.81
C ARG A 225 7.18 -7.48 2.84
N SER A 226 8.44 -7.44 2.40
CA SER A 226 9.59 -7.11 3.24
C SER A 226 10.47 -6.05 2.58
N SER A 227 10.65 -4.92 3.25
CA SER A 227 11.53 -3.83 2.81
C SER A 227 12.66 -3.60 3.80
N PHE A 228 13.74 -2.99 3.33
CA PHE A 228 14.84 -2.61 4.21
C PHE A 228 14.40 -1.55 5.21
N ALA A 229 14.77 -1.74 6.47
CA ALA A 229 14.69 -0.70 7.49
C ALA A 229 16.11 -0.23 7.85
N THR A 230 16.23 0.66 8.85
CA THR A 230 17.53 1.09 9.35
C THR A 230 18.24 -0.06 10.08
N GLY A 231 19.56 -0.20 9.85
CA GLY A 231 20.36 -1.30 10.42
C GLY A 231 20.17 -2.62 9.68
N ASP A 232 20.22 -3.73 10.42
CA ASP A 232 20.01 -5.09 9.87
C ASP A 232 18.52 -5.51 9.89
N ALA A 233 17.65 -4.62 10.35
CA ALA A 233 16.23 -4.87 10.49
C ALA A 233 15.47 -4.70 9.17
N ARG A 234 14.27 -5.28 9.12
CA ARG A 234 13.35 -5.15 7.99
C ARG A 234 11.99 -4.69 8.46
N THR A 235 11.33 -3.88 7.64
CA THR A 235 9.93 -3.53 7.81
C THR A 235 9.10 -4.57 7.06
N LEU A 236 8.18 -5.20 7.77
CA LEU A 236 7.27 -6.21 7.25
C LEU A 236 5.86 -5.61 7.13
N ARG A 237 5.24 -5.82 5.98
CA ARG A 237 3.81 -5.66 5.77
C ARG A 237 3.20 -7.03 5.55
N ALA A 238 2.15 -7.35 6.29
CA ALA A 238 1.30 -8.51 6.01
C ALA A 238 -0.16 -8.07 6.02
N ASP A 239 -0.95 -8.59 5.09
CA ASP A 239 -2.37 -8.27 5.01
C ASP A 239 -3.20 -9.56 5.08
N GLY A 240 -4.48 -9.44 5.41
CA GLY A 240 -5.43 -10.54 5.39
C GLY A 240 -6.86 -10.05 5.41
N PRO A 241 -7.84 -10.96 5.37
CA PRO A 241 -9.25 -10.58 5.36
C PRO A 241 -9.61 -9.76 6.60
N GLY A 242 -9.82 -8.46 6.40
CA GLY A 242 -10.22 -7.55 7.48
C GLY A 242 -9.08 -7.02 8.35
N TRP A 243 -7.81 -7.26 8.02
CA TRP A 243 -6.69 -6.76 8.82
C TRP A 243 -5.42 -6.42 8.01
N SER A 244 -4.62 -5.53 8.58
CA SER A 244 -3.28 -5.19 8.11
C SER A 244 -2.32 -5.21 9.29
N LEU A 245 -1.13 -5.78 9.09
CA LEU A 245 -0.03 -5.83 10.06
C LEU A 245 1.18 -5.09 9.49
N VAL A 246 1.80 -4.26 10.32
CA VAL A 246 3.07 -3.59 10.06
C VAL A 246 4.02 -3.92 11.19
N ALA A 247 5.22 -4.39 10.90
CA ALA A 247 6.15 -4.77 11.95
C ALA A 247 7.59 -4.45 11.59
N ARG A 248 8.44 -4.37 12.61
CA ARG A 248 9.89 -4.42 12.45
C ARG A 248 10.44 -5.69 13.06
N THR A 249 11.29 -6.39 12.33
CA THR A 249 11.88 -7.66 12.77
C THR A 249 12.67 -7.57 14.08
N ASP A 250 13.14 -6.37 14.43
CA ASP A 250 13.92 -6.06 15.64
C ASP A 250 13.11 -5.40 16.76
N ASP A 251 11.80 -5.17 16.60
CA ASP A 251 11.00 -4.38 17.54
C ASP A 251 9.60 -4.99 17.79
N ILE A 252 8.54 -4.25 17.47
CA ILE A 252 7.13 -4.58 17.71
C ILE A 252 6.35 -4.74 16.40
N ALA A 253 5.04 -4.96 16.52
CA ALA A 253 4.08 -4.89 15.41
C ALA A 253 2.91 -3.97 15.74
N PHE A 254 2.27 -3.46 14.68
CA PHE A 254 1.02 -2.72 14.69
C PHE A 254 0.00 -3.48 13.86
N ILE A 255 -1.23 -3.55 14.35
CA ILE A 255 -2.36 -4.18 13.67
C ILE A 255 -3.47 -3.15 13.47
N LEU A 256 -4.06 -3.14 12.28
CA LEU A 256 -5.24 -2.36 11.94
C LEU A 256 -6.33 -3.33 11.52
N LEU A 257 -7.57 -3.08 11.92
CA LEU A 257 -8.72 -3.95 11.67
C LEU A 257 -9.82 -3.17 10.92
N ASP A 258 -10.54 -3.84 10.03
CA ASP A 258 -11.74 -3.22 9.41
C ASP A 258 -12.85 -2.96 10.44
N GLU A 259 -12.95 -3.83 11.45
CA GLU A 259 -13.96 -3.78 12.50
C GLU A 259 -13.70 -2.68 13.54
N GLU A 260 -12.47 -2.16 13.60
CA GLU A 260 -12.06 -1.10 14.54
C GLU A 260 -11.50 0.12 13.76
N PRO A 261 -12.39 0.99 13.24
CA PRO A 261 -12.00 2.09 12.36
C PRO A 261 -11.03 3.10 12.98
N GLY A 262 -9.89 3.31 12.32
CA GLY A 262 -8.90 4.32 12.74
C GLY A 262 -8.04 3.92 13.94
N GLU A 263 -8.31 2.77 14.55
CA GLU A 263 -7.56 2.27 15.70
C GLU A 263 -6.29 1.52 15.25
N VAL A 264 -5.20 1.78 15.97
CA VAL A 264 -3.89 1.14 15.74
C VAL A 264 -3.54 0.33 16.97
N LEU A 265 -3.52 -1.00 16.83
CA LEU A 265 -3.35 -1.93 17.94
C LEU A 265 -1.88 -2.36 18.06
N PRO A 266 -1.13 -1.91 19.08
CA PRO A 266 0.26 -2.29 19.24
C PRO A 266 0.41 -3.70 19.84
N VAL A 267 1.38 -4.44 19.31
CA VAL A 267 1.76 -5.77 19.77
C VAL A 267 3.21 -5.75 20.18
N GLY A 268 3.44 -5.85 21.49
CA GLY A 268 4.78 -5.94 22.06
C GLY A 268 5.52 -7.19 21.58
N ARG A 269 6.85 -7.15 21.67
CA ARG A 269 7.73 -8.22 21.17
C ARG A 269 7.39 -9.59 21.77
N GLY A 270 7.30 -9.70 23.09
CA GLY A 270 7.03 -10.98 23.75
C GLY A 270 7.94 -12.14 23.29
N PRO A 271 7.59 -13.40 23.61
CA PRO A 271 8.37 -14.57 23.20
C PRO A 271 8.04 -15.06 21.79
N GLU A 272 6.83 -14.80 21.26
CA GLU A 272 6.35 -15.43 20.02
C GLU A 272 6.51 -14.57 18.76
N LEU A 273 6.43 -13.24 18.89
CA LEU A 273 6.47 -12.32 17.74
C LEU A 273 7.78 -12.42 16.97
N PRO A 274 8.98 -12.45 17.59
CA PRO A 274 10.24 -12.51 16.84
C PRO A 274 10.30 -13.72 15.89
N GLY A 275 9.88 -14.90 16.36
CA GLY A 275 9.85 -16.11 15.54
C GLY A 275 8.79 -16.05 14.44
N LEU A 276 7.68 -15.34 14.64
CA LEU A 276 6.71 -15.07 13.58
C LEU A 276 7.28 -14.15 12.51
N LEU A 277 7.84 -13.00 12.92
CA LEU A 277 8.38 -12.01 12.00
C LEU A 277 9.54 -12.59 11.17
N GLU A 278 10.41 -13.40 11.77
CA GLU A 278 11.47 -14.09 11.03
C GLU A 278 10.91 -15.07 9.98
N ALA A 279 9.84 -15.80 10.31
CA ALA A 279 9.21 -16.72 9.36
C ALA A 279 8.51 -15.98 8.20
N LEU A 280 7.83 -14.87 8.52
CA LEU A 280 7.19 -14.00 7.52
C LEU A 280 8.23 -13.33 6.61
N ASP A 281 9.36 -12.85 7.15
CA ASP A 281 10.44 -12.25 6.36
C ASP A 281 11.09 -13.24 5.38
N LYS A 282 11.19 -14.52 5.77
CA LYS A 282 11.75 -15.57 4.91
C LYS A 282 10.84 -15.91 3.73
N MET A 283 9.52 -15.83 3.89
CA MET A 283 8.57 -16.08 2.80
C MET A 283 8.26 -14.84 1.96
N ALA A 284 8.50 -13.64 2.50
CA ALA A 284 8.15 -12.39 1.85
C ALA A 284 8.82 -12.30 0.47
N VAL A 285 8.04 -11.92 -0.55
CA VAL A 285 8.57 -11.70 -1.88
C VAL A 285 9.49 -10.49 -1.84
N ARG A 286 10.70 -10.64 -2.39
CA ARG A 286 11.73 -9.59 -2.39
C ARG A 286 11.81 -8.95 -3.77
N PRO A 287 11.97 -7.62 -3.86
CA PRO A 287 12.40 -6.99 -5.09
C PRO A 287 13.76 -7.59 -5.48
N SER A 288 13.87 -8.05 -6.72
CA SER A 288 15.13 -8.52 -7.34
C SER A 288 16.09 -7.38 -7.61
#